data_AF-A0A965ZUW5-F1
#
_entry.id   AF-A0A965ZUW5-F1
#
_cell.length_a   1.000
_cell.length_b   1.000
_cell.length_c   1.000
_cell.angle_alpha   90.00
_cell.angle_beta   90.00
_cell.angle_gamma   90.00
#
_symmetry.space_group_name_H-M   'P 1'
#
loop_
_entity.id
_entity.type
_entity.pdbx_description
1 polymer ?
#
loop_
_entity_poly.entity_id
_entity_poly.type
_entity_poly.pdbx_seq_one_letter_code
_entity_poly.pdbx_strand_id
1 'polypeptide(L)'
;MAAIVFDVRSAERRLKAAGASEEVAEATADLMSEAVLFNLDALVTKDYLDARLDARFSELDARMEVRFSELDIRFSELEMRFKDIDARFEGTDGRINNLRTELKGDLRLIHALLVLLLAGVFMPQFQAWFGG
;
A
#
# COMPACT_ATOMS: atom_id res chain seq x y z
N MET A 1 -8.26 -20.03 -27.17
CA MET A 1 -9.44 -20.38 -28.00
C MET A 1 -9.12 -19.94 -29.41
N ALA A 2 -8.95 -20.87 -30.33
CA ALA A 2 -8.70 -20.53 -31.73
C ALA A 2 -9.94 -19.79 -32.24
N ALA A 3 -9.76 -18.55 -32.71
CA ALA A 3 -10.80 -17.87 -33.46
C ALA A 3 -11.10 -18.76 -34.66
N ILE A 4 -12.28 -19.39 -34.66
CA ILE A 4 -12.79 -20.09 -35.83
C ILE A 4 -13.14 -18.96 -36.80
N VAL A 5 -12.14 -18.52 -37.57
CA VAL A 5 -12.35 -17.62 -38.69
C VAL A 5 -13.14 -18.45 -39.70
N PHE A 6 -14.45 -18.27 -39.71
CA PHE A 6 -15.33 -18.93 -40.65
C PHE A 6 -15.05 -18.36 -42.05
N ASP A 7 -14.16 -19.03 -42.79
CA ASP A 7 -13.82 -18.64 -44.16
C ASP A 7 -14.86 -19.23 -45.13
N VAL A 8 -15.84 -18.40 -45.48
CA VAL A 8 -16.92 -18.71 -46.42
C VAL A 8 -16.37 -19.22 -47.77
N ARG A 9 -15.22 -18.69 -48.24
CA ARG A 9 -14.57 -19.17 -49.49
C ARG A 9 -13.92 -20.54 -49.35
N SER A 10 -13.53 -20.93 -48.14
CA SER A 10 -13.06 -22.30 -47.88
C SER A 10 -14.22 -23.29 -47.93
N ALA A 11 -15.40 -22.90 -47.45
CA ALA A 11 -16.63 -23.70 -47.53
C ALA A 11 -17.08 -23.88 -49.00
N GLU A 12 -17.10 -22.81 -49.79
CA GLU A 12 -17.42 -22.84 -51.22
C GLU A 12 -16.50 -23.81 -52.00
N ARG A 13 -15.17 -23.71 -51.80
CA ARG A 13 -14.19 -24.60 -52.44
C ARG A 13 -14.40 -26.06 -52.07
N ARG A 14 -14.78 -26.35 -50.82
CA ARG A 14 -15.07 -27.71 -50.37
C ARG A 14 -16.36 -28.25 -50.98
N LEU A 15 -17.38 -27.40 -51.17
CA LEU A 15 -18.62 -27.78 -51.84
C LEU A 15 -18.37 -28.11 -53.32
N LYS A 16 -17.59 -27.29 -54.03
CA LYS A 16 -17.17 -27.58 -55.41
C LYS A 16 -16.35 -28.89 -55.50
N ALA A 17 -15.41 -29.10 -54.58
CA ALA A 17 -14.60 -30.33 -54.52
C ALA A 17 -15.42 -31.60 -54.21
N ALA A 18 -16.57 -31.45 -53.55
CA ALA A 18 -17.52 -32.54 -53.29
C ALA A 18 -18.47 -32.82 -54.47
N GLY A 19 -18.34 -32.09 -55.59
CA GLY A 19 -19.14 -32.28 -56.80
C GLY A 19 -20.41 -31.41 -56.87
N ALA A 20 -20.57 -30.41 -56.00
CA ALA A 20 -21.65 -29.44 -56.16
C ALA A 20 -21.38 -28.52 -57.37
N SER A 21 -22.44 -28.09 -58.06
CA SER A 21 -22.31 -27.09 -59.12
C SER A 21 -21.85 -25.75 -58.53
N GLU A 22 -21.21 -24.93 -59.36
CA GLU A 22 -20.68 -23.64 -58.96
C GLU A 22 -21.75 -22.72 -58.36
N GLU A 23 -22.93 -22.69 -58.96
CA GLU A 23 -24.09 -21.92 -58.51
C GLU A 23 -24.61 -22.37 -57.13
N VAL A 24 -24.59 -23.68 -56.84
CA VAL A 24 -25.05 -24.23 -55.54
C VAL A 24 -24.01 -23.97 -54.46
N ALA A 25 -22.73 -24.06 -54.79
CA ALA A 25 -21.65 -23.77 -53.84
C ALA A 25 -21.66 -22.29 -53.42
N GLU A 26 -21.89 -21.38 -54.38
CA GLU A 26 -21.98 -19.94 -54.14
C GLU A 26 -23.22 -19.55 -53.34
N ALA A 27 -24.41 -20.04 -53.74
CA ALA A 27 -25.64 -19.77 -52.99
C ALA A 27 -25.60 -20.31 -51.55
N THR A 28 -24.94 -21.44 -51.32
CA THR A 28 -24.78 -22.01 -49.98
C THR A 28 -23.78 -21.19 -49.14
N ALA A 29 -22.72 -20.68 -49.76
CA ALA A 29 -21.75 -19.80 -49.11
C ALA A 29 -22.37 -18.47 -48.69
N ASP A 30 -23.20 -17.87 -49.54
CA ASP A 30 -23.93 -16.63 -49.22
C ASP A 30 -24.93 -16.82 -48.08
N LEU A 31 -25.72 -17.90 -48.12
CA LEU A 31 -26.64 -18.25 -47.03
C LEU A 31 -25.91 -18.48 -45.71
N MET A 32 -24.73 -19.12 -45.74
CA MET A 32 -23.90 -19.30 -44.54
C MET A 32 -23.35 -17.98 -44.02
N SER A 33 -22.93 -17.06 -44.89
CA SER A 33 -22.45 -15.73 -44.49
C SER A 33 -23.56 -14.91 -43.83
N GLU A 34 -24.76 -14.94 -44.38
CA GLU A 34 -25.93 -14.25 -43.84
C GLU A 34 -26.39 -14.86 -42.49
N ALA A 35 -26.43 -16.19 -42.39
CA ALA A 35 -26.77 -16.88 -41.15
C ALA A 35 -25.75 -16.64 -40.02
N VAL A 36 -24.46 -16.48 -40.34
CA VAL A 36 -23.42 -16.16 -39.35
C VAL A 36 -23.58 -14.72 -38.84
N LEU A 37 -23.89 -13.75 -39.70
CA LEU A 37 -24.14 -12.37 -39.27
C LEU A 37 -25.36 -12.28 -38.34
N PHE A 38 -26.46 -12.96 -38.69
CA PHE A 38 -27.66 -13.01 -37.85
C PHE A 38 -27.42 -13.70 -36.50
N ASN A 39 -26.67 -14.80 -36.49
CA ASN A 39 -26.35 -15.51 -35.24
C ASN A 39 -25.31 -14.80 -34.38
N LEU A 40 -24.37 -14.04 -34.96
CA LEU A 40 -23.39 -13.26 -34.20
C LEU A 40 -24.07 -12.13 -33.42
N ASP A 41 -25.06 -11.47 -34.02
CA ASP A 41 -25.87 -10.44 -33.35
C ASP A 41 -26.65 -11.02 -32.16
N ALA A 42 -27.15 -12.26 -32.28
CA ALA A 42 -27.83 -12.97 -31.20
C ALA A 42 -26.90 -13.55 -30.13
N LEU A 43 -25.68 -13.99 -30.48
CA LEU A 43 -24.71 -14.61 -29.57
C LEU A 43 -23.86 -13.59 -28.80
N VAL A 44 -23.60 -12.42 -29.40
CA VAL A 44 -22.83 -11.32 -28.82
C VAL A 44 -23.70 -10.07 -28.84
N THR A 45 -24.84 -10.12 -28.16
CA THR A 45 -25.59 -8.89 -27.89
C THR A 45 -24.72 -8.01 -27.00
N LYS A 46 -24.51 -6.77 -27.42
CA LYS A 46 -23.79 -5.76 -26.63
C LYS A 46 -24.32 -5.71 -25.19
N ASP A 47 -25.63 -5.86 -25.02
CA ASP A 47 -26.31 -5.88 -23.72
C ASP A 47 -25.83 -7.01 -22.79
N TYR A 48 -25.56 -8.22 -23.31
CA TYR A 48 -25.05 -9.32 -22.50
C TYR A 48 -23.62 -9.05 -22.02
N LEU A 49 -22.79 -8.49 -22.89
CA LEU A 49 -21.42 -8.10 -22.54
C LEU A 49 -21.41 -6.95 -21.52
N ASP A 50 -22.22 -5.92 -21.75
CA ASP A 50 -22.35 -4.76 -20.85
C ASP A 50 -22.82 -5.21 -19.46
N ALA A 51 -23.90 -6.01 -19.38
CA ALA A 51 -24.40 -6.53 -18.10
C ALA A 51 -23.35 -7.39 -17.36
N ARG A 52 -22.58 -8.20 -18.09
CA ARG A 52 -21.53 -9.04 -17.49
C ARG A 52 -20.34 -8.22 -17.02
N LEU A 53 -19.95 -7.18 -17.76
CA LEU A 53 -18.88 -6.27 -17.39
C LEU A 53 -19.27 -5.43 -16.19
N ASP A 54 -20.48 -4.86 -16.16
CA ASP A 54 -21.01 -4.09 -15.04
C ASP A 54 -21.03 -4.93 -13.76
N ALA A 55 -21.49 -6.18 -13.83
CA ALA A 55 -21.46 -7.08 -12.68
C ALA A 55 -20.03 -7.32 -12.16
N ARG A 56 -19.04 -7.44 -13.06
CA ARG A 56 -17.63 -7.63 -12.67
C ARG A 56 -17.00 -6.37 -12.09
N PHE A 57 -17.31 -5.20 -12.65
CA PHE A 57 -16.83 -3.93 -12.10
C PHE A 57 -17.46 -3.64 -10.75
N SER A 58 -18.77 -3.87 -10.59
CA SER A 58 -19.44 -3.76 -9.30
C SER A 58 -18.85 -4.69 -8.23
N GLU A 59 -18.53 -5.93 -8.60
CA GLU A 59 -17.83 -6.87 -7.71
C GLU A 59 -16.42 -6.36 -7.33
N LEU A 60 -15.70 -5.79 -8.29
CA LEU A 60 -14.37 -5.23 -8.07
C LEU A 60 -14.41 -4.03 -7.13
N ASP A 61 -15.34 -3.09 -7.36
CA ASP A 61 -15.52 -1.89 -6.55
C ASP A 61 -15.86 -2.28 -5.10
N ALA A 62 -16.78 -3.23 -4.91
CA ALA A 62 -17.12 -3.72 -3.57
C ALA A 62 -15.90 -4.34 -2.85
N ARG A 63 -15.07 -5.11 -3.57
CA ARG A 63 -13.84 -5.69 -3.01
C ARG A 63 -12.80 -4.62 -2.68
N MET A 64 -12.67 -3.59 -3.53
CA MET A 64 -11.75 -2.48 -3.29
C MET A 64 -12.18 -1.67 -2.07
N GLU A 65 -13.46 -1.33 -1.95
CA GLU A 65 -14.02 -0.59 -0.81
C GLU A 65 -13.73 -1.29 0.52
N VAL A 66 -13.96 -2.60 0.58
CA VAL A 66 -13.65 -3.40 1.79
C VAL A 66 -12.15 -3.35 2.13
N ARG A 67 -11.28 -3.43 1.12
CA ARG A 67 -9.82 -3.36 1.35
C ARG A 67 -9.37 -1.99 1.80
N PHE A 68 -9.92 -0.92 1.24
CA PHE A 68 -9.61 0.44 1.67
C PHE A 68 -10.10 0.69 3.10
N SER A 69 -11.30 0.22 3.45
CA SER A 69 -11.81 0.28 4.82
C SER A 69 -10.90 -0.47 5.81
N GLU A 70 -10.41 -1.66 5.44
CA GLU A 70 -9.45 -2.39 6.27
C GLU A 70 -8.12 -1.63 6.44
N LEU A 71 -7.64 -0.99 5.37
CA LEU A 71 -6.43 -0.16 5.42
C LEU A 71 -6.60 1.03 6.36
N ASP A 72 -7.74 1.73 6.29
CA ASP A 72 -8.04 2.87 7.17
C ASP A 72 -8.01 2.47 8.65
N ILE A 73 -8.57 1.30 8.99
CA ILE A 73 -8.51 0.76 10.35
C ILE A 73 -7.05 0.53 10.77
N ARG A 74 -6.24 -0.11 9.92
CA ARG A 74 -4.83 -0.37 10.22
C ARG A 74 -4.01 0.92 10.37
N PHE A 75 -4.29 1.94 9.55
CA PHE A 75 -3.64 3.25 9.68
C PHE A 75 -4.00 3.93 10.99
N SER A 76 -5.27 3.89 11.40
CA SER A 76 -5.72 4.40 12.70
C SER A 76 -5.03 3.69 13.88
N GLU A 77 -4.88 2.36 13.80
CA GLU A 77 -4.12 1.61 14.80
C GLU A 77 -2.64 2.02 14.85
N LEU A 78 -2.01 2.25 13.70
CA LEU A 78 -0.63 2.73 13.63
C LEU A 78 -0.50 4.13 14.25
N GLU A 79 -1.42 5.05 13.97
CA GLU A 79 -1.42 6.38 14.59
C GLU A 79 -1.50 6.30 16.11
N MET A 80 -2.34 5.42 16.66
CA MET A 80 -2.42 5.21 18.11
C MET A 80 -1.10 4.69 18.68
N ARG A 81 -0.44 3.75 17.99
CA ARG A 81 0.87 3.24 18.41
C ARG A 81 1.96 4.30 18.37
N PHE A 82 1.95 5.16 17.35
CA PHE A 82 2.89 6.29 17.28
C PHE A 82 2.68 7.27 18.43
N LYS A 83 1.43 7.60 18.77
CA LYS A 83 1.13 8.43 19.94
C LYS A 83 1.62 7.81 21.26
N ASP A 84 1.49 6.51 21.43
CA ASP A 84 2.05 5.81 22.61
C ASP A 84 3.58 5.90 22.65
N ILE A 85 4.24 5.71 21.50
CA ILE A 85 5.68 5.85 21.37
C ILE A 85 6.12 7.27 21.74
N ASP A 86 5.47 8.30 21.21
CA ASP A 86 5.77 9.70 21.52
C ASP A 86 5.65 9.98 23.02
N ALA A 87 4.57 9.53 23.66
CA ALA A 87 4.38 9.70 25.11
C ALA A 87 5.50 9.00 25.93
N ARG A 88 5.96 7.83 25.48
CA ARG A 88 7.09 7.12 26.13
C ARG A 88 8.42 7.84 25.95
N PHE A 89 8.64 8.46 24.79
CA PHE A 89 9.81 9.31 24.57
C PHE A 89 9.79 10.55 25.45
N GLU A 90 8.67 11.26 25.51
CA GLU A 90 8.49 12.41 26.41
C GLU A 90 8.74 12.02 27.88
N GLY A 91 8.22 10.87 28.32
CA GLY A 91 8.49 10.34 29.65
C GLY A 91 9.96 10.02 29.89
N THR A 92 10.66 9.51 28.88
CA THR A 92 12.11 9.22 28.95
C THR A 92 12.92 10.51 29.04
N ASP A 93 12.60 11.50 28.21
CA ASP A 93 13.24 12.82 28.24
C ASP A 93 13.03 13.51 29.59
N GLY A 94 11.84 13.40 30.18
CA GLY A 94 11.57 13.87 31.54
C GLY A 94 12.49 13.23 32.58
N ARG A 95 12.66 11.90 32.54
CA ARG A 95 13.56 11.17 33.46
C ARG A 95 15.02 11.57 33.26
N ILE A 96 15.48 11.73 32.02
CA ILE A 96 16.84 12.19 31.71
C ILE A 96 17.07 13.60 32.26
N ASN A 97 16.10 14.50 32.09
CA ASN A 97 16.20 15.86 32.63
C ASN A 97 16.28 15.87 34.16
N ASN A 98 15.46 15.08 34.84
CA ASN A 98 15.52 14.96 36.30
C ASN A 98 16.88 14.45 36.78
N LEU A 99 17.38 13.35 36.20
CA LEU A 99 18.71 12.83 36.50
C LEU A 99 19.81 13.87 36.26
N ARG A 100 19.70 14.65 35.18
CA ARG A 100 20.65 15.73 34.88
C ARG A 100 20.60 16.83 35.95
N THR A 101 19.42 17.16 36.48
CA THR A 101 19.29 18.16 37.54
C THR A 101 19.82 17.67 38.88
N GLU A 102 19.53 16.42 39.24
CA GLU A 102 20.06 15.78 40.45
C GLU A 102 21.58 15.73 40.42
N LEU A 103 22.17 15.22 39.32
CA LEU A 103 23.61 15.13 39.17
C LEU A 103 24.30 16.51 39.23
N LYS A 104 23.68 17.55 38.63
CA LYS A 104 24.20 18.92 38.75
C LYS A 104 24.15 19.43 40.19
N GLY A 105 23.10 19.08 40.94
CA GLY A 105 22.97 19.41 42.36
C GLY A 105 24.05 18.77 43.20
N ASP A 106 24.19 17.45 43.09
CA ASP A 106 25.21 16.66 43.80
C ASP A 106 26.62 17.15 43.49
N LEU A 107 26.88 17.43 42.21
CA LEU A 107 28.18 17.95 41.79
C LEU A 107 28.46 19.32 42.43
N ARG A 108 27.48 20.22 42.51
CA ARG A 108 27.64 21.51 43.20
C ARG A 108 27.92 21.34 44.69
N LEU A 109 27.23 20.40 45.36
CA LEU A 109 27.47 20.10 46.77
C LEU A 109 28.90 19.59 46.99
N ILE A 110 29.36 18.64 46.17
CA ILE A 110 30.73 18.12 46.23
C ILE A 110 31.73 19.25 46.00
N HIS A 111 31.53 20.10 44.99
CA HIS A 111 32.42 21.23 44.73
C HIS A 111 32.46 22.20 45.92
N ALA A 112 31.32 22.51 46.55
CA ALA A 112 31.26 23.39 47.72
C ALA A 112 32.02 22.78 48.91
N LEU A 113 31.85 21.48 49.18
CA LEU A 113 32.58 20.78 50.24
C LEU A 113 34.08 20.75 49.97
N LEU A 114 34.52 20.52 48.73
CA LEU A 114 35.93 20.56 48.35
C LEU A 114 36.53 21.96 48.56
N VAL A 115 35.82 23.03 48.19
CA VAL A 115 36.27 24.41 48.44
C VAL A 115 36.36 24.69 49.93
N LEU A 116 35.40 24.26 50.74
CA LEU A 116 35.44 24.40 52.20
C LEU A 116 36.62 23.65 52.82
N LEU A 117 36.88 22.42 52.38
CA LEU A 117 38.02 21.62 52.83
C LEU A 117 39.34 22.33 52.46
N LEU A 118 39.49 22.74 51.20
CA LEU A 118 40.67 23.47 50.74
C LEU A 118 40.88 24.78 51.51
N ALA A 119 39.83 25.56 51.75
CA ALA A 119 39.89 26.77 52.55
C ALA A 119 40.33 26.47 53.99
N GLY A 120 39.78 25.43 54.63
CA GLY A 120 40.16 25.01 55.97
C GLY A 120 41.63 24.58 56.09
N VAL A 121 42.18 23.94 55.05
CA VAL A 121 43.59 23.52 55.01
C VAL A 121 44.52 24.69 54.66
N PHE A 122 44.12 25.57 53.75
CA PHE A 122 44.95 26.65 53.22
C PHE A 122 44.98 27.88 54.14
N MET A 123 43.89 28.19 54.83
CA MET A 123 43.78 29.34 55.73
C MET A 123 44.87 29.37 56.84
N PRO A 124 45.14 28.28 57.58
CA PRO A 124 46.22 28.30 58.59
C PRO A 124 47.62 28.43 57.97
N GLN A 125 47.86 27.89 56.77
CA GLN A 125 49.14 28.05 56.07
C GLN A 125 49.36 29.50 55.59
N PHE A 126 48.29 30.16 55.15
CA PHE A 126 48.32 31.58 54.75
C PHE A 126 48.56 32.50 55.95
N GLN A 127 47.91 32.24 57.10
CA GLN A 127 48.15 32.98 58.34
C GLN A 127 49.60 32.82 58.84
N ALA A 128 50.19 31.63 58.70
CA ALA A 128 51.58 31.39 59.07
C ALA A 128 52.60 32.18 58.20
N TRP A 129 52.21 32.58 56.99
CA TRP A 129 53.09 33.28 56.04
C TRP A 129 53.02 34.81 56.16
N PHE A 130 51.87 35.36 56.59
CA PHE A 130 51.65 36.80 56.75
C PHE A 130 51.51 37.28 58.21
N GLY A 131 51.38 36.35 59.16
CA GLY A 131 51.23 36.62 60.59
C GLY A 131 52.51 36.47 61.41
N GLY A 132 53.66 36.34 60.75
CA GLY A 132 55.01 36.39 61.34
C GLY A 132 55.66 37.75 61.14
#